data_AF-A0A7J8NHJ3-F1
#
_entry.id   AF-A0A7J8NHJ3-F1
#
_cell.length_a   1.000
_cell.length_b   1.000
_cell.length_c   1.000
_cell.angle_alpha   90.00
_cell.angle_beta   90.00
_cell.angle_gamma   90.00
#
_symmetry.space_group_name_H-M   'P 1'
#
loop_
_entity.id
_entity.type
_entity.pdbx_description
1 polymer ?
#
loop_
_entity_poly.entity_id
_entity_poly.type
_entity_poly.pdbx_seq_one_letter_code
_entity_poly.pdbx_strand_id
1 'polypeptide(L)'
;MLIGAYPFEDPNDPKNFKNTIGRILSAHYSIPDYVSVSMECKHLLSRIFVANPEMRITIPEIRSHPWFLKNLPIELMEGGSWQSQDVNNPSQTIEEVQFIIQEAMKTTEVPKVGEFSMGGSMDLDDLDADTDLDVDTSSDFVCPL
;
A
#
# COMPACT_ATOMS: atom_id res chain seq x y z
N MET A 1 13.81 7.66 -4.82
CA MET A 1 14.30 8.93 -4.24
C MET A 1 15.81 9.13 -4.43
N LEU A 2 16.69 8.25 -3.92
CA LEU A 2 18.15 8.46 -4.04
C LEU A 2 18.75 8.07 -5.41
N ILE A 3 18.36 6.92 -5.97
CA ILE A 3 18.93 6.38 -7.21
C ILE A 3 17.99 6.56 -8.43
N GLY A 4 16.68 6.69 -8.18
CA GLY A 4 15.66 6.80 -9.24
C GLY A 4 15.15 5.47 -9.80
N ALA A 5 15.64 4.34 -9.29
CA ALA A 5 15.21 2.99 -9.64
C ALA A 5 14.98 2.12 -8.39
N TYR A 6 14.31 0.99 -8.54
CA TYR A 6 14.11 0.02 -7.46
C TYR A 6 15.39 -0.80 -7.20
N PRO A 7 15.73 -1.10 -5.93
CA PRO A 7 17.03 -1.69 -5.57
C PRO A 7 17.22 -3.16 -6.02
N PHE A 8 16.13 -3.89 -6.27
CA PHE A 8 16.17 -5.33 -6.58
C PHE A 8 15.72 -5.66 -8.00
N GLU A 9 15.28 -4.67 -8.77
CA GLU A 9 14.83 -4.90 -10.15
C GLU A 9 16.03 -5.12 -11.08
N ASP A 10 15.82 -5.88 -12.15
CA ASP A 10 16.81 -5.97 -13.21
C ASP A 10 16.67 -4.76 -14.15
N PRO A 11 17.70 -3.89 -14.27
CA PRO A 11 17.61 -2.73 -15.16
C PRO A 11 17.46 -3.11 -16.63
N ASN A 12 17.84 -4.34 -17.03
CA ASN A 12 17.74 -4.80 -18.40
C ASN A 12 16.44 -5.56 -18.69
N ASP A 13 15.80 -6.12 -17.67
CA ASP A 13 14.58 -6.91 -17.80
C ASP A 13 13.62 -6.67 -16.62
N PRO A 14 12.97 -5.50 -16.54
CA PRO A 14 12.14 -5.08 -15.40
C PRO A 14 10.94 -6.01 -15.15
N LYS A 15 10.46 -6.72 -16.17
CA LYS A 15 9.33 -7.65 -16.06
C LYS A 15 9.74 -9.03 -15.53
N ASN A 16 11.02 -9.24 -15.25
CA ASN A 16 11.53 -10.50 -14.72
C ASN A 16 11.32 -10.62 -13.21
N PHE A 17 10.08 -10.86 -12.81
CA PHE A 17 9.74 -11.01 -11.39
C PHE A 17 10.54 -12.13 -10.71
N LYS A 18 10.85 -13.21 -11.42
CA LYS A 18 11.64 -14.33 -10.86
C LYS A 18 13.03 -13.86 -10.41
N ASN A 19 13.73 -13.07 -11.22
CA ASN A 19 15.03 -12.50 -10.85
C ASN A 19 14.88 -11.50 -9.70
N THR A 20 13.91 -10.60 -9.78
CA THR A 20 13.64 -9.59 -8.73
C THR A 20 13.38 -10.24 -7.37
N ILE A 21 12.55 -11.28 -7.30
CA ILE A 21 12.30 -12.04 -6.06
C ILE A 21 13.59 -12.70 -5.55
N GLY A 22 14.39 -13.30 -6.43
CA GLY A 22 15.69 -13.88 -6.04
C GLY A 22 16.64 -12.86 -5.41
N ARG A 23 16.67 -11.64 -5.94
CA ARG A 23 17.46 -10.52 -5.39
C ARG A 23 16.92 -10.04 -4.05
N ILE A 24 15.60 -9.99 -3.86
CA ILE A 24 14.97 -9.62 -2.58
C ILE A 24 15.33 -10.64 -1.49
N LEU A 25 15.18 -11.93 -1.78
CA LEU A 25 15.43 -13.02 -0.81
C LEU A 25 16.91 -13.08 -0.38
N SER A 26 17.83 -12.71 -1.27
CA SER A 26 19.26 -12.63 -0.98
C SER A 26 19.72 -11.24 -0.50
N ALA A 27 18.80 -10.28 -0.39
CA ALA A 27 19.10 -8.87 -0.13
C ALA A 27 20.19 -8.29 -1.05
N HIS A 28 20.22 -8.74 -2.32
CA HIS A 28 21.23 -8.35 -3.29
C HIS A 28 20.83 -7.05 -4.02
N TYR A 29 21.45 -5.94 -3.61
CA TYR A 29 21.31 -4.63 -4.26
C TYR A 29 22.70 -3.99 -4.42
N SER A 30 22.80 -3.01 -5.31
CA SER A 30 24.00 -2.20 -5.47
C SER A 30 23.64 -0.73 -5.68
N ILE A 31 24.54 0.17 -5.29
CA ILE A 31 24.39 1.60 -5.53
C ILE A 31 25.32 1.94 -6.70
N PRO A 32 24.79 2.42 -7.84
CA PRO A 32 25.61 2.70 -9.01
C PRO A 32 26.66 3.79 -8.75
N ASP A 33 27.82 3.67 -9.41
CA ASP A 33 28.97 4.58 -9.22
C ASP A 33 28.68 6.04 -9.59
N TYR A 34 27.74 6.27 -10.51
CA TYR A 34 27.33 7.61 -10.90
C TYR A 34 26.54 8.33 -9.80
N VAL A 35 26.06 7.61 -8.77
CA VAL A 35 25.33 8.19 -7.64
C VAL A 35 26.24 8.33 -6.43
N SER A 36 26.58 9.58 -6.10
CA SER A 36 27.30 9.88 -4.86
C SER A 36 26.33 9.92 -3.68
N VAL A 37 26.43 8.93 -2.79
CA VAL A 37 25.71 8.92 -1.50
C VAL A 37 26.70 8.92 -0.34
N SER A 38 26.34 9.59 0.76
CA SER A 38 27.20 9.68 1.94
C SER A 38 27.41 8.29 2.58
N MET A 39 28.50 8.13 3.33
CA MET A 39 28.80 6.86 3.99
C MET A 39 27.71 6.47 4.99
N GLU A 40 27.17 7.45 5.72
CA GLU A 40 26.07 7.23 6.67
C GLU A 40 24.80 6.78 5.94
N CYS A 41 24.54 7.28 4.73
CA CYS A 41 23.44 6.82 3.90
C CYS A 41 23.61 5.35 3.52
N LYS A 42 24.79 4.97 3.02
CA LYS A 42 25.12 3.58 2.68
C LYS A 42 24.99 2.66 3.88
N HIS A 43 25.48 3.11 5.04
CA HIS A 43 25.37 2.39 6.29
C HIS A 43 23.91 2.17 6.69
N LEU A 44 23.06 3.19 6.64
CA LEU A 44 21.64 3.06 6.93
C LEU A 44 20.96 2.06 5.99
N LEU A 45 21.19 2.15 4.67
CA LEU A 45 20.64 1.22 3.69
C LEU A 45 21.08 -0.22 3.94
N SER A 46 22.36 -0.45 4.29
CA SER A 46 22.86 -1.79 4.62
C SER A 46 22.21 -2.41 5.85
N ARG A 47 21.72 -1.58 6.79
CA ARG A 47 21.00 -2.05 7.96
C ARG A 47 19.50 -2.26 7.72
N ILE A 48 18.93 -1.61 6.71
CA ILE A 48 17.53 -1.78 6.28
C ILE A 48 17.39 -3.01 5.39
N PHE A 49 18.24 -3.15 4.38
CA PHE A 49 18.22 -4.26 3.43
C PHE A 49 18.96 -5.48 3.97
N VAL A 50 18.44 -6.02 5.08
CA VAL A 50 18.89 -7.26 5.71
C VAL A 50 17.83 -8.34 5.51
N ALA A 51 18.26 -9.51 5.02
CA ALA A 51 17.37 -10.64 4.71
C ALA A 51 16.69 -11.20 5.98
N ASN A 52 17.44 -11.31 7.08
CA ASN A 52 16.90 -11.70 8.38
C ASN A 52 16.18 -10.51 9.06
N PRO A 53 14.86 -10.57 9.30
CA PRO A 53 14.12 -9.48 9.95
C PRO A 53 14.61 -9.17 11.37
N GLU A 54 15.03 -10.17 12.14
CA GLU A 54 15.49 -10.00 13.54
C GLU A 54 16.78 -9.17 13.63
N MET A 55 17.57 -9.14 12.55
CA MET A 55 18.81 -8.37 12.45
C MET A 55 18.61 -7.01 11.78
N ARG A 56 17.40 -6.72 11.28
CA ARG A 56 17.08 -5.48 10.58
C ARG A 56 16.97 -4.33 11.57
N ILE A 57 17.48 -3.16 11.19
CA ILE A 57 17.34 -1.96 12.02
C ILE A 57 15.88 -1.63 12.31
N THR A 58 15.61 -1.28 13.56
CA THR A 58 14.29 -0.91 14.06
C THR A 58 14.00 0.58 13.82
N ILE A 59 12.72 0.97 13.89
CA ILE A 59 12.33 2.39 13.73
C ILE A 59 13.02 3.31 14.77
N PRO A 60 13.10 2.97 16.07
CA PRO A 60 13.82 3.80 17.04
C PRO A 60 15.31 3.96 16.70
N GLU A 61 15.97 2.91 16.21
CA GLU A 61 17.37 2.99 15.75
C GLU A 61 17.53 3.82 14.48
N ILE A 62 16.55 3.80 13.55
CA ILE A 62 16.56 4.70 12.38
C ILE A 62 16.44 6.15 12.84
N ARG A 63 15.53 6.45 13.78
CA ARG A 63 15.33 7.80 14.31
C ARG A 63 16.57 8.36 15.01
N SER A 64 17.39 7.51 15.61
CA SER A 64 18.67 7.89 16.21
C SER A 64 19.87 7.83 15.24
N HIS A 65 19.66 7.37 14.01
CA HIS A 65 20.74 7.21 13.05
C HIS A 65 21.25 8.58 12.55
N PRO A 66 22.59 8.82 12.48
CA PRO A 66 23.15 10.12 12.11
C PRO A 66 22.65 10.68 10.77
N TRP A 67 22.43 9.80 9.79
CA TRP A 67 21.87 10.20 8.49
C TRP A 67 20.45 10.75 8.58
N PHE A 68 19.61 10.20 9.48
CA PHE A 68 18.22 10.64 9.67
C PHE A 68 18.14 11.96 10.44
N LEU A 69 19.00 12.14 11.44
CA LEU A 69 19.04 13.34 12.28
C LEU A 69 19.59 14.57 11.53
N LYS A 70 20.32 14.36 10.44
CA LYS A 70 20.95 15.45 9.68
C LYS A 70 19.88 16.35 9.05
N ASN A 71 19.83 17.61 9.48
CA ASN A 71 18.85 18.60 9.04
C ASN A 71 17.39 18.20 9.33
N LEU A 72 17.14 17.40 10.37
CA LEU A 72 15.78 17.05 10.78
C LEU A 72 15.08 18.30 11.36
N PRO A 73 13.92 18.72 10.81
CA PRO A 73 13.13 19.81 11.37
C PRO A 73 12.75 19.56 12.84
N ILE A 74 12.77 20.62 13.65
CA ILE A 74 12.54 20.54 15.10
C ILE A 74 11.14 20.01 15.40
N GLU A 75 10.16 20.30 14.54
CA GLU A 75 8.78 19.82 14.67
C GLU A 75 8.68 18.29 14.52
N LEU A 76 9.60 17.66 13.78
CA LEU A 76 9.65 16.20 13.59
C LEU A 76 10.50 15.47 14.64
N MET A 77 11.17 16.22 15.50
CA MET A 77 11.96 15.63 16.58
C MET A 77 11.03 15.05 17.66
N GLU A 78 11.55 14.14 18.47
CA GLU A 78 10.77 13.50 19.53
C GLU A 78 10.21 14.56 20.51
N GLY A 79 8.88 14.67 20.58
CA GLY A 79 8.17 15.71 21.34
C GLY A 79 7.79 16.97 20.54
N GLY A 80 8.10 17.03 19.25
CA GLY A 80 7.61 18.08 18.36
C GLY A 80 6.10 18.01 18.17
N SER A 81 5.44 19.18 18.28
CA SER A 81 3.98 19.29 18.17
C SER A 81 3.62 19.78 16.76
N TRP A 82 3.11 18.87 15.92
CA TRP A 82 2.43 19.24 14.68
C TRP A 82 1.00 19.63 15.02
N GLN A 83 0.76 20.92 15.30
CA GLN A 83 -0.60 21.43 15.46
C GLN A 83 -1.13 21.89 14.11
N SER A 84 -1.78 20.97 13.38
CA SER A 84 -2.62 21.34 12.24
C SER A 84 -4.07 21.43 12.72
N GLN A 85 -4.46 22.59 13.24
CA GLN A 85 -5.89 22.90 13.43
C GLN A 85 -6.44 23.34 12.07
N ASP A 86 -6.74 22.40 11.18
CA ASP A 86 -7.31 22.71 9.88
C ASP A 86 -8.82 22.99 10.03
N VAL A 87 -9.21 24.26 9.94
CA VAL A 87 -10.60 24.71 10.04
C VAL A 87 -11.49 24.13 8.92
N ASN A 88 -10.91 23.63 7.83
CA ASN A 88 -11.65 22.97 6.75
C ASN A 88 -11.83 21.46 6.95
N ASN A 89 -11.20 20.87 7.98
CA ASN A 89 -11.35 19.45 8.29
C ASN A 89 -11.75 19.27 9.77
N PRO A 90 -13.04 19.45 10.11
CA PRO A 90 -13.50 19.29 11.48
C PRO A 90 -13.24 17.87 11.97
N SER A 91 -12.76 17.73 13.21
CA SER A 91 -12.57 16.43 13.83
C SER A 91 -13.93 15.78 14.08
N GLN A 92 -14.18 14.63 13.45
CA GLN A 92 -15.38 13.82 13.69
C GLN A 92 -15.19 12.97 14.94
N THR A 93 -16.27 12.72 15.68
CA THR A 93 -16.21 11.79 16.81
C THR A 93 -16.22 10.34 16.31
N ILE A 94 -15.75 9.41 17.16
CA ILE A 94 -15.75 7.99 16.80
C ILE A 94 -17.18 7.47 16.57
N GLU A 95 -18.15 8.02 17.30
CA GLU A 95 -19.57 7.66 17.19
C GLU A 95 -20.15 8.11 15.84
N GLU A 96 -19.84 9.33 15.40
CA GLU A 96 -20.26 9.84 14.08
C GLU A 96 -19.70 8.99 12.95
N VAL A 97 -18.41 8.62 13.03
CA VAL A 97 -17.76 7.76 12.04
C VAL A 97 -18.43 6.38 12.00
N GLN A 98 -18.69 5.77 13.17
CA GLN A 98 -19.37 4.48 13.25
C GLN A 98 -20.79 4.54 12.70
N PHE A 99 -21.51 5.63 12.96
CA PHE A 99 -22.87 5.83 12.45
C PHE A 99 -22.89 5.88 10.92
N ILE A 100 -21.99 6.67 10.32
CA ILE A 100 -21.86 6.76 8.85
C ILE A 100 -21.54 5.39 8.24
N ILE A 101 -20.64 4.62 8.86
CA ILE A 101 -20.32 3.25 8.40
C ILE A 101 -21.57 2.37 8.45
N GLN A 102 -22.31 2.38 9.55
CA GLN A 102 -23.54 1.59 9.72
C GLN A 102 -24.64 2.02 8.74
N GLU A 103 -24.72 3.30 8.42
CA GLU A 103 -25.64 3.82 7.41
C GLU A 103 -25.24 3.36 6.00
N ALA A 104 -23.97 3.46 5.65
CA ALA A 104 -23.44 3.02 4.34
C ALA A 104 -23.56 1.50 4.11
N MET A 105 -23.59 0.70 5.18
CA MET A 105 -23.79 -0.75 5.10
C MET A 105 -25.24 -1.18 4.85
N LYS A 106 -26.22 -0.27 4.97
CA LYS A 106 -27.63 -0.60 4.70
C LYS A 106 -27.87 -0.59 3.19
N THR A 107 -28.20 -1.75 2.63
CA THR A 107 -28.69 -1.83 1.25
C THR A 107 -30.04 -1.11 1.15
N THR A 108 -30.12 -0.05 0.35
CA THR A 108 -31.40 0.58 0.02
C THR A 108 -32.26 -0.43 -0.76
N GLU A 109 -33.28 -1.00 -0.13
CA GLU A 109 -34.37 -1.62 -0.89
C GLU A 109 -35.08 -0.50 -1.64
N VAL A 110 -34.74 -0.29 -2.92
CA VAL A 110 -35.55 0.53 -3.82
C VAL A 110 -36.91 -0.15 -3.89
N PRO A 111 -38.02 0.50 -3.48
CA PRO A 111 -39.32 -0.07 -3.70
C PRO A 111 -39.51 -0.24 -5.21
N LYS A 112 -39.78 -1.46 -5.67
CA LYS A 112 -40.39 -1.70 -6.99
C LYS A 112 -41.75 -1.01 -6.99
N VAL A 113 -41.78 0.30 -7.24
CA VAL A 113 -42.98 0.98 -7.73
C VAL A 113 -43.07 0.61 -9.20
N GLY A 114 -44.11 -0.17 -9.52
CA GLY A 114 -44.32 -0.74 -10.83
C GLY A 114 -44.35 0.28 -11.95
N GLU A 115 -44.05 -0.23 -13.15
CA GLU A 115 -44.44 0.30 -14.47
C GLU A 115 -44.84 1.78 -14.51
N PHE A 116 -43.86 2.64 -14.78
CA PHE A 116 -44.14 3.76 -15.67
C PHE A 116 -43.02 3.89 -16.70
N SER A 117 -43.42 3.63 -17.94
CA SER A 117 -42.63 3.71 -19.15
C SER A 117 -42.12 5.13 -19.38
N MET A 118 -40.80 5.29 -19.52
CA MET A 118 -40.21 6.41 -20.26
C MET A 118 -38.93 5.98 -20.98
N GLY A 119 -39.13 5.45 -22.19
CA GLY A 119 -38.36 5.81 -23.39
C GLY A 119 -36.87 5.48 -23.44
N GLY A 120 -36.52 4.35 -24.05
CA GLY A 120 -35.17 4.04 -24.50
C GLY A 120 -35.10 2.72 -25.25
N SER A 121 -35.74 2.66 -26.42
CA SER A 121 -35.69 1.55 -27.37
C SER A 121 -34.25 1.29 -27.82
N MET A 122 -33.75 0.06 -27.58
CA MET A 122 -32.91 -0.68 -28.52
C MET A 122 -33.25 -2.17 -28.33
N ASP A 123 -34.10 -2.69 -29.23
CA ASP A 123 -34.27 -4.13 -29.44
C ASP A 123 -32.95 -4.71 -29.94
N LEU A 124 -32.47 -5.76 -29.29
CA LEU A 124 -31.51 -6.70 -29.85
C LEU A 124 -31.79 -8.07 -29.23
N ASP A 125 -32.66 -8.81 -29.91
CA ASP A 125 -32.85 -10.24 -29.76
C ASP A 125 -31.53 -11.00 -30.02
N ASP A 126 -31.46 -12.20 -29.45
CA ASP A 126 -30.57 -13.32 -29.76
C ASP A 126 -29.08 -13.18 -29.46
N LEU A 127 -28.67 -13.69 -28.28
CA LEU A 127 -27.51 -14.58 -28.15
C LEU A 127 -27.73 -15.54 -26.98
N ASP A 128 -28.32 -16.71 -27.28
CA ASP A 128 -28.15 -17.92 -26.47
C ASP A 128 -26.68 -18.35 -26.54
N ALA A 129 -26.01 -18.36 -25.39
CA ALA A 129 -24.79 -19.14 -25.19
C ALA A 129 -24.71 -19.54 -23.72
N ASP A 130 -25.06 -20.80 -23.46
CA ASP A 130 -24.86 -21.50 -22.20
C ASP A 130 -23.45 -21.27 -21.65
N THR A 131 -23.36 -20.75 -20.43
CA THR A 131 -22.20 -21.02 -19.56
C THR A 131 -22.70 -21.28 -18.16
N ASP A 132 -23.05 -22.54 -17.91
CA ASP A 132 -22.96 -23.13 -16.58
C ASP A 132 -21.50 -23.03 -16.12
N LEU A 133 -21.21 -22.09 -15.23
CA LEU A 133 -19.97 -22.10 -14.46
C LEU A 133 -20.33 -22.28 -12.99
N ASP A 134 -20.28 -23.52 -12.56
CA ASP A 134 -20.25 -23.95 -11.16
C ASP A 134 -19.19 -23.14 -10.41
N VAL A 135 -19.63 -22.13 -9.65
CA VAL A 135 -18.83 -21.53 -8.59
C VAL A 135 -18.94 -22.45 -7.38
N ASP A 136 -18.03 -23.41 -7.32
CA ASP A 136 -17.75 -24.11 -6.07
C ASP A 136 -16.24 -24.27 -5.91
N THR A 137 -15.66 -23.38 -5.11
CA THR A 137 -14.44 -23.64 -4.33
C THR A 137 -14.30 -22.56 -3.27
N SER A 138 -15.13 -22.66 -2.24
CA SER A 138 -14.75 -22.15 -0.93
C SER A 138 -13.54 -22.99 -0.46
N SER A 139 -12.35 -22.41 -0.55
CA SER A 139 -11.14 -23.04 -0.01
C SER A 139 -10.95 -22.53 1.41
N ASP A 140 -11.25 -23.41 2.36
CA ASP A 140 -11.05 -23.24 3.79
C ASP A 140 -9.60 -22.85 4.12
N PHE A 141 -9.44 -21.73 4.84
CA PHE A 141 -8.19 -21.39 5.50
C PHE A 141 -8.06 -22.19 6.80
N VAL A 142 -7.21 -23.22 6.80
CA VAL A 142 -6.78 -23.91 8.02
C VAL A 142 -5.43 -23.33 8.45
N CYS A 143 -5.40 -22.68 9.62
CA CYS A 143 -4.17 -22.28 10.31
C CYS A 143 -3.60 -23.48 11.09
N PRO A 144 -2.34 -23.89 10.90
CA PRO A 144 -1.67 -24.76 11.85
C PRO A 144 -1.15 -23.94 13.06
N LEU A 145 -1.36 -24.51 14.25
CA LEU A 145 -0.75 -24.14 15.53
C LEU A 145 0.75 -24.46 15.55
#